data_AF-A0A7S4IBB7-F1
#
_entry.id   AF-A0A7S4IBB7-F1
#
_cell.length_a   1.000
_cell.length_b   1.000
_cell.length_c   1.000
_cell.angle_alpha   90.00
_cell.angle_beta   90.00
_cell.angle_gamma   90.00
#
_symmetry.space_group_name_H-M   'P 1'
#
loop_
_entity.id
_entity.type
_entity.pdbx_description
1 polymer ?
#
loop_
_entity_poly.entity_id
_entity_poly.type
_entity_poly.pdbx_seq_one_letter_code
_entity_poly.pdbx_strand_id
1 'polypeptide(L)'
;MWHRQGSSDFHRFNEERFKSQVDSALAVVTTILDTTRNPRHAADEDHEYSDKYGLADFLTNTGIAAALTVLEGLGLDASKLQELQKTAATDKRTVTLRFEAEETCEFVQEKVVDVESKHEFVTVVEETKKKGGILAKEKKKTTKHKVVTKVTEYHWLVGLNYVVYAYSGNDPQAHAVVLQRRSSHTTVVTTDNKESPLPANARSTPIDTPLTWLLEHISSNGTCDFHIDRSAETCRTPRRNDDISSALIFFNGMKKWSEKVSAFFVKDVEDEVILGTNRGNQPPSAEPEARVRLHPITDEGVFVPVLPLFENKEFGAEAGQEDPSDFEPKYPALVSLPEWNKSPLLSVADVNLFLNEERRSLDEKVHKINEFFPSKD
;
A
#
# COMPACT_ATOMS: atom_id res chain seq x y z
N MET A 1 5.11 -39.84 11.72
CA MET A 1 3.92 -39.56 12.54
C MET A 1 3.80 -38.04 12.59
N TRP A 2 3.06 -37.47 11.64
CA TRP A 2 3.04 -36.03 11.38
C TRP A 2 2.06 -35.36 12.34
N HIS A 3 2.58 -34.53 13.24
CA HIS A 3 1.78 -33.67 14.09
C HIS A 3 1.10 -32.59 13.22
N ARG A 4 -0.23 -32.68 13.09
CA ARG A 4 -1.09 -31.55 12.74
C ARG A 4 -0.91 -30.47 13.81
N GLN A 5 -0.09 -29.45 13.54
CA GLN A 5 -0.27 -28.16 14.17
C GLN A 5 -1.48 -27.51 13.51
N GLY A 6 -2.61 -27.55 14.22
CA GLY A 6 -3.74 -26.69 13.89
C GLY A 6 -3.29 -25.25 14.07
N SER A 7 -3.03 -24.55 12.96
CA SER A 7 -2.94 -23.10 12.95
C SER A 7 -4.37 -22.57 13.10
N SER A 8 -4.78 -22.37 14.35
CA SER A 8 -6.04 -21.70 14.69
C SER A 8 -5.76 -20.28 15.18
N ASP A 9 -5.01 -19.49 14.42
CA ASP A 9 -5.08 -18.04 14.54
C ASP A 9 -6.19 -17.53 13.61
N PHE A 10 -7.42 -17.92 13.92
CA PHE A 10 -8.57 -17.20 13.39
C PHE A 10 -8.69 -15.91 14.21
N HIS A 11 -8.39 -14.77 13.60
CA HIS A 11 -8.74 -13.46 14.14
C HIS A 11 -10.16 -13.51 14.68
N ARG A 12 -10.33 -13.19 15.98
CA ARG A 12 -11.63 -13.16 16.64
C ARG A 12 -12.52 -12.20 15.85
N PHE A 13 -13.58 -12.74 15.22
CA PHE A 13 -14.54 -11.94 14.47
C PHE A 13 -15.11 -10.85 15.38
N ASN A 14 -14.97 -9.60 14.95
CA ASN A 14 -15.53 -8.45 15.64
C ASN A 14 -16.73 -7.97 14.83
N GLU A 15 -17.92 -8.38 15.27
CA GLU A 15 -19.18 -8.10 14.60
C GLU A 15 -19.48 -6.60 14.50
N GLU A 16 -19.23 -5.84 15.58
CA GLU A 16 -19.48 -4.40 15.62
C GLU A 16 -18.60 -3.66 14.60
N ARG A 17 -17.30 -3.99 14.57
CA ARG A 17 -16.38 -3.41 13.59
C ARG A 17 -16.80 -3.76 12.16
N PHE A 18 -17.17 -5.02 11.92
CA PHE A 18 -17.62 -5.47 10.61
C PHE A 18 -18.89 -4.73 10.16
N LYS A 19 -19.91 -4.64 11.03
CA LYS A 19 -21.15 -3.89 10.75
C LYS A 19 -20.87 -2.43 10.44
N SER A 20 -20.07 -1.77 11.26
CA SER A 20 -19.68 -0.37 11.03
C SER A 20 -18.96 -0.14 9.69
N GLN A 21 -18.13 -1.09 9.26
CA GLN A 21 -17.46 -1.04 7.96
C GLN A 21 -18.45 -1.20 6.80
N VAL A 22 -19.37 -2.16 6.89
CA VAL A 22 -20.41 -2.38 5.87
C VAL A 22 -21.38 -1.20 5.83
N ASP A 23 -21.79 -0.63 6.97
CA ASP A 23 -22.66 0.55 7.02
C ASP A 23 -22.02 1.77 6.36
N SER A 24 -20.71 1.96 6.57
CA SER A 24 -19.96 3.04 5.93
C SER A 24 -19.88 2.83 4.40
N ALA A 25 -19.69 1.59 3.97
CA ALA A 25 -19.68 1.25 2.54
C ALA A 25 -21.08 1.39 1.90
N LEU A 26 -22.15 1.06 2.64
CA LEU A 26 -23.53 1.20 2.17
C LEU A 26 -23.88 2.63 1.78
N ALA A 27 -23.38 3.64 2.50
CA ALA A 27 -23.56 5.04 2.13
C ALA A 27 -23.01 5.36 0.73
N VAL A 28 -21.86 4.76 0.38
CA VAL A 28 -21.26 4.86 -0.95
C VAL A 28 -22.08 4.07 -1.97
N VAL A 29 -22.49 2.84 -1.63
CA VAL A 29 -23.32 1.97 -2.49
C VAL A 29 -24.62 2.65 -2.89
N THR A 30 -25.33 3.31 -1.98
CA THR A 30 -26.57 4.04 -2.30
C THR A 30 -26.33 5.19 -3.28
N THR A 31 -25.14 5.78 -3.25
CA THR A 31 -24.74 6.81 -4.22
C THR A 31 -24.45 6.20 -5.59
N ILE A 32 -23.89 4.99 -5.62
CA ILE A 32 -23.54 4.27 -6.85
C ILE A 32 -24.77 3.66 -7.53
N LEU A 33 -25.67 3.01 -6.78
CA LEU A 33 -26.73 2.17 -7.31
C LEU A 33 -28.06 2.88 -7.60
N ASP A 34 -28.07 4.21 -7.72
CA ASP A 34 -29.30 5.03 -7.74
C ASP A 34 -30.12 4.92 -6.42
N THR A 35 -30.64 6.05 -5.99
CA THR A 35 -31.42 6.22 -4.75
C THR A 35 -32.73 5.43 -4.70
N THR A 36 -33.19 4.91 -5.84
CA THR A 36 -34.41 4.08 -5.93
C THR A 36 -34.18 2.63 -5.50
N ARG A 37 -32.92 2.21 -5.38
CA ARG A 37 -32.54 0.86 -4.97
C ARG A 37 -32.35 0.76 -3.46
N ASN A 38 -32.44 -0.46 -2.94
CA ASN A 38 -32.44 -0.69 -1.51
C ASN A 38 -31.65 -1.96 -1.13
N PRO A 39 -30.35 -2.05 -1.49
CA PRO A 39 -29.47 -3.11 -1.02
C PRO A 39 -29.29 -3.00 0.50
N ARG A 40 -29.34 -4.13 1.21
CA ARG A 40 -29.24 -4.22 2.67
C ARG A 40 -28.27 -5.31 3.09
N HIS A 41 -27.92 -5.34 4.37
CA HIS A 41 -27.17 -6.46 4.94
C HIS A 41 -27.87 -7.77 4.60
N ALA A 42 -27.12 -8.75 4.12
CA ALA A 42 -27.68 -10.06 3.76
C ALA A 42 -28.39 -10.76 4.94
N ALA A 43 -28.03 -10.41 6.18
CA ALA A 43 -28.68 -10.94 7.38
C ALA A 43 -30.10 -10.38 7.63
N ASP A 44 -30.43 -9.23 7.04
CA ASP A 44 -31.67 -8.48 7.28
C ASP A 44 -32.71 -8.67 6.16
N GLU A 45 -32.35 -9.38 5.08
CA GLU A 45 -33.23 -9.71 3.95
C GLU A 45 -33.74 -11.16 4.04
N ASP A 46 -34.95 -11.40 3.54
CA ASP A 46 -35.49 -12.76 3.41
C ASP A 46 -34.71 -13.53 2.34
N HIS A 47 -34.18 -14.70 2.71
CA HIS A 47 -33.36 -15.53 1.83
C HIS A 47 -33.43 -17.01 2.22
N GLU A 48 -33.18 -17.89 1.26
CA GLU A 48 -33.01 -19.31 1.49
C GLU A 48 -31.61 -19.63 2.04
N TYR A 49 -31.47 -20.78 2.70
CA TYR A 49 -30.13 -21.24 3.12
C TYR A 49 -29.18 -21.45 1.92
N SER A 50 -29.72 -21.80 0.75
CA SER A 50 -29.01 -21.90 -0.53
C SER A 50 -28.24 -20.62 -0.87
N ASP A 51 -28.87 -19.48 -0.61
CA ASP A 51 -28.38 -18.16 -1.02
C ASP A 51 -27.12 -17.77 -0.24
N LYS A 52 -26.88 -18.38 0.92
CA LYS A 52 -25.64 -18.20 1.69
C LYS A 52 -24.42 -18.77 0.97
N TYR A 53 -24.59 -19.85 0.18
CA TYR A 53 -23.52 -20.36 -0.68
C TYR A 53 -23.32 -19.46 -1.89
N GLY A 54 -24.42 -19.03 -2.51
CA GLY A 54 -24.37 -18.07 -3.61
C GLY A 54 -23.67 -16.77 -3.22
N LEU A 55 -23.96 -16.25 -2.02
CA LEU A 55 -23.29 -15.07 -1.47
C LEU A 55 -21.79 -15.31 -1.23
N ALA A 56 -21.41 -16.48 -0.73
CA ALA A 56 -20.00 -16.81 -0.52
C ALA A 56 -19.22 -16.91 -1.85
N ASP A 57 -19.79 -17.55 -2.87
CA ASP A 57 -19.22 -17.58 -4.22
C ASP A 57 -19.12 -16.18 -4.81
N PHE A 58 -20.20 -15.40 -4.72
CA PHE A 58 -20.29 -14.02 -5.19
C PHE A 58 -19.22 -13.12 -4.57
N LEU A 59 -19.09 -13.14 -3.23
CA LEU A 59 -18.09 -12.33 -2.52
C LEU A 59 -16.67 -12.77 -2.83
N THR A 60 -16.44 -14.07 -3.00
CA THR A 60 -15.11 -14.60 -3.31
C THR A 60 -14.67 -14.20 -4.72
N ASN A 61 -15.54 -14.34 -5.72
CA ASN A 61 -15.26 -13.88 -7.08
C ASN A 61 -15.07 -12.35 -7.16
N THR A 62 -15.89 -11.59 -6.40
CA THR A 62 -15.70 -10.14 -6.26
C THR A 62 -14.32 -9.83 -5.65
N GLY A 63 -13.91 -10.57 -4.63
CA GLY A 63 -12.59 -10.44 -4.01
C GLY A 63 -11.43 -10.79 -4.96
N ILE A 64 -11.59 -11.78 -5.83
CA ILE A 64 -10.63 -12.13 -6.87
C ILE A 64 -10.47 -10.96 -7.86
N ALA A 65 -11.59 -10.41 -8.36
CA ALA A 65 -11.57 -9.27 -9.27
C ALA A 65 -10.96 -8.00 -8.62
N ALA A 66 -11.28 -7.75 -7.35
CA ALA A 66 -10.71 -6.65 -6.57
C ALA A 66 -9.19 -6.79 -6.39
N ALA A 67 -8.72 -7.99 -6.03
CA ALA A 67 -7.29 -8.26 -5.91
C ALA A 67 -6.55 -8.05 -7.25
N LEU A 68 -7.16 -8.40 -8.38
CA LEU A 68 -6.60 -8.14 -9.70
C LEU A 68 -6.60 -6.65 -10.05
N THR A 69 -7.60 -5.88 -9.63
CA THR A 69 -7.62 -4.41 -9.78
C THR A 69 -6.43 -3.78 -9.04
N VAL A 70 -6.12 -4.25 -7.83
CA VAL A 70 -4.92 -3.80 -7.10
C VAL A 70 -3.62 -4.19 -7.81
N LEU A 71 -3.53 -5.44 -8.30
CA LEU A 71 -2.35 -5.89 -9.06
C LEU A 71 -2.17 -5.12 -10.38
N GLU A 72 -3.27 -4.70 -11.01
CA GLU A 72 -3.24 -3.84 -12.19
C GLU A 72 -2.63 -2.48 -11.87
N GLY A 73 -2.99 -1.89 -10.73
CA GLY A 73 -2.35 -0.67 -10.21
C GLY A 73 -0.84 -0.84 -9.96
N LEU A 74 -0.38 -2.07 -9.71
CA LEU A 74 1.05 -2.42 -9.60
C LEU A 74 1.69 -2.77 -10.95
N GLY A 75 0.97 -2.68 -12.06
CA GLY A 75 1.48 -2.90 -13.42
C GLY A 75 1.24 -4.31 -13.99
N LEU A 76 0.32 -5.09 -13.42
CA LEU A 76 -0.21 -6.28 -14.08
C LEU A 76 -1.13 -5.87 -15.23
N ASP A 77 -0.84 -6.28 -16.46
CA ASP A 77 -1.70 -6.06 -17.61
C ASP A 77 -2.27 -7.39 -18.14
N ALA A 78 -3.16 -7.32 -19.14
CA ALA A 78 -3.80 -8.51 -19.71
C ALA A 78 -2.79 -9.51 -20.30
N SER A 79 -1.69 -9.03 -20.89
CA SER A 79 -0.65 -9.91 -21.46
C SER A 79 0.10 -10.65 -20.35
N LYS A 80 0.48 -9.93 -19.29
CA LYS A 80 1.15 -10.50 -18.11
C LYS A 80 0.23 -11.49 -17.39
N LEU A 81 -1.06 -11.17 -17.25
CA LEU A 81 -2.04 -12.07 -16.64
C LEU A 81 -2.15 -13.38 -17.43
N GLN A 82 -2.26 -13.31 -18.75
CA GLN A 82 -2.29 -14.50 -19.61
C GLN A 82 -1.02 -15.35 -19.50
N GLU A 83 0.15 -14.72 -19.41
CA GLU A 83 1.43 -15.43 -19.21
C GLU A 83 1.46 -16.17 -17.86
N LEU A 84 1.03 -15.50 -16.79
CA LEU A 84 0.98 -16.09 -15.45
C LEU A 84 -0.07 -17.20 -15.34
N GLN A 85 -1.23 -17.04 -15.99
CA GLN A 85 -2.24 -18.08 -16.09
C GLN A 85 -1.75 -19.30 -16.87
N LYS A 86 -1.11 -19.09 -18.01
CA LYS A 86 -0.50 -20.20 -18.77
C LYS A 86 0.46 -20.98 -17.89
N THR A 87 1.31 -20.28 -17.15
CA THR A 87 2.25 -20.88 -16.19
C THR A 87 1.53 -21.73 -15.12
N ALA A 88 0.48 -21.20 -14.51
CA ALA A 88 -0.25 -21.90 -13.44
C ALA A 88 -1.11 -23.05 -13.99
N ALA A 89 -1.95 -22.76 -14.98
CA ALA A 89 -2.98 -23.67 -15.48
C ALA A 89 -2.44 -24.71 -16.47
N THR A 90 -1.54 -24.31 -17.39
CA THR A 90 -1.02 -25.19 -18.45
C THR A 90 0.26 -25.88 -18.01
N ASP A 91 1.24 -25.12 -17.53
CA ASP A 91 2.55 -25.67 -17.16
C ASP A 91 2.55 -26.32 -15.77
N LYS A 92 1.43 -26.19 -15.02
CA LYS A 92 1.22 -26.71 -13.67
C LYS A 92 2.33 -26.30 -12.71
N ARG A 93 2.80 -25.05 -12.85
CA ARG A 93 3.82 -24.47 -11.98
C ARG A 93 3.20 -23.49 -11.00
N THR A 94 3.72 -23.50 -9.78
CA THR A 94 3.36 -22.50 -8.78
C THR A 94 3.85 -21.11 -9.22
N VAL A 95 3.05 -20.08 -8.96
CA VAL A 95 3.41 -18.69 -9.21
C VAL A 95 3.49 -17.95 -7.88
N THR A 96 4.57 -17.20 -7.68
CA THR A 96 4.82 -16.42 -6.46
C THR A 96 5.03 -14.96 -6.82
N LEU A 97 4.33 -14.05 -6.14
CA LEU A 97 4.59 -12.61 -6.17
C LEU A 97 5.70 -12.29 -5.18
N ARG A 98 6.68 -11.50 -5.63
CA ARG A 98 7.83 -11.09 -4.86
C ARG A 98 8.00 -9.58 -4.90
N PHE A 99 8.32 -9.03 -3.73
CA PHE A 99 8.95 -7.73 -3.57
C PHE A 99 10.42 -7.94 -3.19
N GLU A 100 11.33 -7.26 -3.90
CA GLU A 100 12.76 -7.22 -3.59
C GLU A 100 13.25 -5.78 -3.68
N ALA A 101 14.12 -5.38 -2.75
CA ALA A 101 14.73 -4.06 -2.74
C ALA A 101 16.25 -4.15 -2.53
N GLU A 102 16.95 -3.17 -3.08
CA GLU A 102 18.39 -2.97 -2.98
C GLU A 102 18.65 -1.51 -2.62
N GLU A 103 19.36 -1.33 -1.51
CA GLU A 103 19.82 -0.05 -1.00
C GLU A 103 21.28 0.16 -1.39
N THR A 104 21.61 1.37 -1.80
CA THR A 104 22.98 1.78 -2.14
C THR A 104 23.39 2.99 -1.32
N CYS A 105 24.69 3.09 -1.00
CA CYS A 105 25.23 4.25 -0.29
C CYS A 105 26.59 4.64 -0.88
N GLU A 106 26.64 5.83 -1.48
CA GLU A 106 27.82 6.33 -2.20
C GLU A 106 28.29 7.66 -1.62
N PHE A 107 29.60 7.80 -1.41
CA PHE A 107 30.19 9.06 -0.97
C PHE A 107 30.18 10.08 -2.12
N VAL A 108 29.59 11.26 -1.89
CA VAL A 108 29.50 12.33 -2.88
C VAL A 108 30.60 13.36 -2.69
N GLN A 109 30.67 13.99 -1.52
CA GLN A 109 31.60 15.09 -1.26
C GLN A 109 31.84 15.35 0.23
N GLU A 110 32.93 16.07 0.51
CA GLU A 110 33.28 16.62 1.82
C GLU A 110 33.21 18.14 1.76
N LYS A 111 32.55 18.76 2.74
CA LYS A 111 32.32 20.21 2.81
C LYS A 111 32.59 20.72 4.21
N VAL A 112 33.40 21.77 4.35
CA VAL A 112 33.61 22.45 5.64
C VAL A 112 32.63 23.62 5.73
N VAL A 113 31.83 23.63 6.78
CA VAL A 113 30.81 24.66 7.04
C VAL A 113 31.14 25.39 8.35
N ASP A 114 31.03 26.72 8.31
CA ASP A 114 31.22 27.58 9.48
C ASP A 114 29.91 27.69 10.26
N VAL A 115 29.92 27.23 11.52
CA VAL A 115 28.76 27.25 12.41
C VAL A 115 28.96 28.30 13.49
N GLU A 116 28.06 29.26 13.53
CA GLU A 116 28.12 30.31 14.53
C GLU A 116 27.62 29.80 15.89
N SER A 117 28.44 29.96 16.94
CA SER A 117 28.02 29.57 18.28
C SER A 117 26.92 30.51 18.80
N LYS A 118 25.99 29.98 19.61
CA LYS A 118 24.98 30.76 20.33
C LYS A 118 25.57 31.71 21.38
N HIS A 119 26.84 31.53 21.76
CA HIS A 119 27.52 32.38 22.73
C HIS A 119 28.27 33.52 22.01
N GLU A 120 27.84 34.75 22.29
CA GLU A 120 28.54 35.98 21.92
C GLU A 120 29.27 36.52 23.16
N PHE A 121 30.57 36.80 23.04
CA PHE A 121 31.31 37.44 24.12
C PHE A 121 31.62 38.88 23.73
N VAL A 122 31.19 39.81 24.58
CA VAL A 122 31.42 41.23 24.37
C VAL A 122 32.61 41.65 25.23
N THR A 123 33.69 42.06 24.58
CA THR A 123 34.84 42.65 25.26
C THR A 123 34.72 44.17 25.19
N VAL A 124 34.54 44.81 26.34
CA VAL A 124 34.58 46.27 26.46
C VAL A 124 36.00 46.66 26.85
N VAL A 125 36.70 47.35 25.96
CA VAL A 125 38.03 47.92 26.27
C VAL A 125 37.85 49.39 26.55
N GLU A 126 38.14 49.79 27.79
CA GLU A 126 38.20 51.18 28.19
C GLU A 126 39.64 51.70 27.97
N GLU A 127 39.87 52.39 26.85
CA GLU A 127 41.14 53.08 26.62
C GLU A 127 41.16 54.41 27.39
N THR A 128 41.76 54.42 28.57
CA THR A 128 42.08 55.67 29.26
C THR A 128 43.35 56.28 28.68
N LYS A 129 43.22 57.16 27.68
CA LYS A 129 44.34 58.02 27.27
C LYS A 129 44.60 59.05 28.37
N LYS A 130 45.58 58.79 29.24
CA LYS A 130 46.20 59.84 30.07
C LYS A 130 46.99 60.78 29.16
N LYS A 131 46.33 61.82 28.66
CA LYS A 131 46.98 63.10 28.40
C LYS A 131 46.30 64.13 29.28
N GLY A 132 47.09 64.74 30.16
CA GLY A 132 46.64 65.77 31.08
C GLY A 132 45.87 66.86 30.34
N GLY A 133 44.72 67.23 30.91
CA GLY A 133 43.82 68.24 30.35
C GLY A 133 42.38 67.91 30.71
N ILE A 134 41.76 68.77 31.51
CA ILE A 134 40.40 68.68 32.04
C ILE A 134 39.41 68.79 30.85
N LEU A 135 39.10 67.67 30.18
CA LEU A 135 37.88 67.34 29.41
C LEU A 135 38.11 66.06 28.55
N ALA A 136 38.55 64.96 29.13
CA ALA A 136 38.68 63.70 28.39
C ALA A 136 37.31 63.01 28.26
N LYS A 137 36.68 63.08 27.08
CA LYS A 137 35.52 62.24 26.74
C LYS A 137 35.99 60.79 26.59
N GLU A 138 35.52 59.92 27.47
CA GLU A 138 35.66 58.47 27.35
C GLU A 138 35.04 58.00 26.02
N LYS A 139 35.85 57.36 25.17
CA LYS A 139 35.34 56.58 24.03
C LYS A 139 35.36 55.12 24.43
N LYS A 140 34.18 54.56 24.74
CA LYS A 140 34.01 53.11 24.89
C LYS A 140 34.09 52.46 23.51
N LYS A 141 35.06 51.55 23.32
CA LYS A 141 35.13 50.69 22.14
C LYS A 141 34.61 49.31 22.55
N THR A 142 33.44 48.98 22.03
CA THR A 142 32.82 47.67 22.22
C THR A 142 33.21 46.78 21.05
N THR A 143 33.96 45.70 21.32
CA THR A 143 34.29 44.68 20.31
C THR A 143 33.48 43.44 20.59
N LYS A 144 32.66 43.03 19.62
CA LYS A 144 31.87 41.80 19.68
C LYS A 144 32.67 40.67 19.06
N HIS A 145 32.92 39.61 19.82
CA HIS A 145 33.56 38.39 19.32
C HIS A 145 32.52 37.29 19.21
N LYS A 146 32.41 36.71 18.02
CA LYS A 146 31.54 35.56 17.74
C LYS A 146 32.43 34.34 17.53
N VAL A 147 32.18 33.28 18.28
CA VAL A 147 32.90 32.02 18.09
C VAL A 147 32.29 31.32 16.88
N VAL A 148 33.12 31.00 15.90
CA VAL A 148 32.76 30.21 14.71
C VAL A 148 33.44 28.85 14.86
N THR A 149 32.64 27.79 14.85
CA THR A 149 33.12 26.41 14.88
C THR A 149 33.07 25.85 13.47
N LYS A 150 34.18 25.33 12.97
CA LYS A 150 34.22 24.62 11.69
C LYS A 150 33.71 23.20 11.88
N VAL A 151 32.69 22.83 11.11
CA VAL A 151 32.14 21.47 11.06
C VAL A 151 32.40 20.91 9.67
N THR A 152 33.01 19.72 9.61
CA THR A 152 33.14 18.97 8.37
C THR A 152 31.90 18.12 8.15
N GLU A 153 31.24 18.33 7.02
CA GLU A 153 30.09 17.56 6.54
C GLU A 153 30.55 16.58 5.46
N TYR A 154 30.07 15.33 5.54
CA TYR A 154 30.23 14.31 4.51
C TYR A 154 28.86 14.02 3.90
N HIS A 155 28.75 14.19 2.59
CA HIS A 155 27.50 14.05 1.85
C HIS A 155 27.49 12.68 1.17
N TRP A 156 26.43 11.91 1.41
CA TRP A 156 26.25 10.55 0.93
C TRP A 156 24.97 10.47 0.10
N LEU A 157 25.04 9.87 -1.08
CA LEU A 157 23.87 9.56 -1.90
C LEU A 157 23.37 8.17 -1.49
N VAL A 158 22.19 8.14 -0.88
CA VAL A 158 21.52 6.91 -0.48
C VAL A 158 20.45 6.60 -1.51
N GLY A 159 20.59 5.47 -2.21
CA GLY A 159 19.67 4.99 -3.23
C GLY A 159 18.78 3.86 -2.72
N LEU A 160 17.55 3.78 -3.21
CA LEU A 160 16.64 2.66 -3.04
C LEU A 160 16.09 2.25 -4.41
N ASN A 161 16.42 1.03 -4.81
CA ASN A 161 15.88 0.37 -5.98
C ASN A 161 14.96 -0.76 -5.52
N TYR A 162 13.73 -0.83 -6.03
CA TYR A 162 12.86 -1.97 -5.73
C TYR A 162 12.12 -2.46 -6.96
N VAL A 163 11.74 -3.75 -6.90
CA VAL A 163 11.00 -4.43 -7.95
C VAL A 163 9.89 -5.28 -7.34
N VAL A 164 8.73 -5.23 -7.97
CA VAL A 164 7.62 -6.15 -7.74
C VAL A 164 7.48 -7.01 -8.98
N TYR A 165 7.55 -8.32 -8.83
CA TYR A 165 7.47 -9.26 -9.95
C TYR A 165 6.86 -10.59 -9.52
N ALA A 166 6.27 -11.31 -10.46
CA ALA A 166 5.81 -12.68 -10.27
C ALA A 166 6.78 -13.65 -10.94
N TYR A 167 7.02 -14.81 -10.34
CA TYR A 167 7.90 -15.83 -10.90
C TYR A 167 7.34 -17.24 -10.75
N SER A 168 7.78 -18.15 -11.62
CA SER A 168 7.32 -19.55 -11.64
C SER A 168 8.27 -20.50 -10.91
N GLY A 169 7.71 -21.45 -10.15
CA GLY A 169 8.47 -22.52 -9.51
C GLY A 169 9.52 -22.01 -8.52
N ASN A 170 10.75 -22.52 -8.66
CA ASN A 170 11.82 -22.34 -7.67
C ASN A 170 12.92 -21.41 -8.17
N ASP A 171 12.78 -20.84 -9.37
CA ASP A 171 13.77 -19.98 -10.01
C ASP A 171 13.19 -18.57 -10.21
N PRO A 172 13.49 -17.64 -9.28
CA PRO A 172 12.98 -16.27 -9.36
C PRO A 172 13.52 -15.45 -10.52
N GLN A 173 14.56 -15.89 -11.24
CA GLN A 173 15.21 -15.08 -12.27
C GLN A 173 14.93 -15.57 -13.70
N ALA A 174 14.73 -16.87 -13.89
CA ALA A 174 14.53 -17.43 -15.25
C ALA A 174 13.16 -17.10 -15.88
N HIS A 175 12.13 -16.88 -15.07
CA HIS A 175 10.74 -16.72 -15.53
C HIS A 175 10.01 -15.61 -14.76
N ALA A 176 10.66 -14.45 -14.62
CA ALA A 176 10.11 -13.31 -13.91
C ALA A 176 9.24 -12.45 -14.83
N VAL A 177 7.96 -12.31 -14.48
CA VAL A 177 7.06 -11.31 -15.04
C VAL A 177 7.12 -10.07 -14.14
N VAL A 178 7.77 -9.01 -14.63
CA VAL A 178 7.93 -7.78 -13.86
C VAL A 178 6.65 -6.94 -13.89
N LEU A 179 6.10 -6.66 -12.71
CA LEU A 179 4.92 -5.81 -12.54
C LEU A 179 5.38 -4.36 -12.50
N GLN A 180 6.32 -4.03 -11.61
CA GLN A 180 6.83 -2.68 -11.43
C GLN A 180 8.31 -2.67 -11.03
N ARG A 181 9.03 -1.65 -11.49
CA ARG A 181 10.36 -1.29 -11.00
C ARG A 181 10.39 0.21 -10.68
N ARG A 182 11.05 0.56 -9.59
CA ARG A 182 11.27 1.95 -9.16
C ARG A 182 12.68 2.12 -8.63
N SER A 183 13.19 3.33 -8.78
CA SER A 183 14.48 3.77 -8.27
C SER A 183 14.28 5.18 -7.70
N SER A 184 14.89 5.44 -6.56
CA SER A 184 14.86 6.73 -5.88
C SER A 184 16.18 6.93 -5.14
N HIS A 185 16.54 8.18 -4.86
CA HIS A 185 17.70 8.49 -4.05
C HIS A 185 17.48 9.75 -3.21
N THR A 186 18.21 9.87 -2.12
CA THR A 186 18.26 11.07 -1.28
C THR A 186 19.68 11.33 -0.80
N THR A 187 19.97 12.56 -0.42
CA THR A 187 21.26 12.92 0.17
C THR A 187 21.15 12.87 1.69
N VAL A 188 22.01 12.07 2.31
CA VAL A 188 22.22 12.03 3.77
C VAL A 188 23.54 12.71 4.06
N VAL A 189 23.59 13.50 5.14
CA VAL A 189 24.79 14.24 5.51
C VAL A 189 25.18 13.85 6.94
N THR A 190 26.43 13.42 7.11
CA THR A 190 27.02 13.07 8.40
C THR A 190 28.09 14.07 8.81
N THR A 191 28.35 14.18 10.12
CA THR A 191 29.44 14.99 10.68
C THR A 191 30.45 14.08 11.40
N ASP A 192 31.57 14.65 11.83
CA ASP A 192 32.59 14.03 12.69
C ASP A 192 33.58 13.09 11.98
N ASN A 193 33.12 12.00 11.33
CA ASN A 193 34.01 11.06 10.64
C ASN A 193 33.53 10.70 9.22
N LYS A 194 34.49 10.33 8.37
CA LYS A 194 34.24 9.87 6.99
C LYS A 194 33.90 8.38 6.98
N GLU A 195 32.92 7.98 7.78
CA GLU A 195 32.37 6.63 7.79
C GLU A 195 31.02 6.61 7.11
N SER A 196 30.79 5.59 6.27
CA SER A 196 29.53 5.44 5.55
C SER A 196 28.40 5.18 6.54
N PRO A 197 27.28 5.94 6.48
CA PRO A 197 26.16 5.73 7.39
C PRO A 197 25.44 4.39 7.16
N LEU A 198 25.59 3.82 5.96
CA LEU A 198 24.94 2.58 5.53
C LEU A 198 25.94 1.69 4.75
N PRO A 199 25.67 0.38 4.63
CA PRO A 199 26.44 -0.48 3.73
C PRO A 199 26.40 0.03 2.29
N ALA A 200 27.50 -0.14 1.55
CA ALA A 200 27.59 0.34 0.16
C ALA A 200 26.51 -0.26 -0.75
N ASN A 201 26.19 -1.55 -0.53
CA ASN A 201 25.08 -2.25 -1.16
C ASN A 201 24.46 -3.21 -0.14
N ALA A 202 23.15 -3.09 0.10
CA ALA A 202 22.40 -4.00 0.94
C ALA A 202 21.14 -4.46 0.20
N ARG A 203 20.89 -5.77 0.18
CA ARG A 203 19.63 -6.32 -0.35
C ARG A 203 18.70 -6.64 0.79
N SER A 204 17.44 -6.24 0.66
CA SER A 204 16.39 -6.62 1.59
C SER A 204 16.10 -8.11 1.46
N THR A 205 15.58 -8.70 2.54
CA THR A 205 15.05 -10.06 2.46
C THR A 205 13.82 -10.05 1.56
N PRO A 206 13.74 -10.87 0.50
CA PRO A 206 12.58 -10.89 -0.38
C PRO A 206 11.28 -11.18 0.37
N ILE A 207 10.21 -10.48 0.00
CA ILE A 207 8.88 -10.64 0.60
C ILE A 207 7.98 -11.31 -0.42
N ASP A 208 7.61 -12.56 -0.13
CA ASP A 208 6.89 -13.44 -1.06
C ASP A 208 5.44 -13.72 -0.62
N THR A 209 4.55 -13.89 -1.59
CA THR A 209 3.20 -14.45 -1.40
C THR A 209 2.79 -15.29 -2.62
N PRO A 210 2.16 -16.47 -2.43
CA PRO A 210 1.71 -17.28 -3.55
C PRO A 210 0.55 -16.63 -4.29
N LEU A 211 0.62 -16.60 -5.63
CA LEU A 211 -0.46 -16.16 -6.52
C LEU A 211 -1.17 -17.33 -7.22
N THR A 212 -0.64 -18.56 -7.14
CA THR A 212 -1.19 -19.72 -7.85
C THR A 212 -2.70 -19.87 -7.67
N TRP A 213 -3.19 -19.80 -6.42
CA TRP A 213 -4.61 -19.95 -6.12
C TRP A 213 -5.47 -18.91 -6.86
N LEU A 214 -5.04 -17.64 -6.88
CA LEU A 214 -5.75 -16.59 -7.61
C LEU A 214 -5.86 -16.91 -9.09
N LEU A 215 -4.74 -17.35 -9.69
CA LEU A 215 -4.65 -17.64 -11.12
C LEU A 215 -5.45 -18.88 -11.53
N GLU A 216 -5.62 -19.84 -10.62
CA GLU A 216 -6.44 -21.05 -10.83
C GLU A 216 -7.94 -20.75 -10.85
N HIS A 217 -8.39 -19.68 -10.20
CA HIS A 217 -9.80 -19.24 -10.18
C HIS A 217 -10.12 -18.20 -11.25
N ILE A 218 -9.37 -18.20 -12.35
CA ILE A 218 -9.68 -17.43 -13.53
C ILE A 218 -9.69 -18.38 -14.72
N SER A 219 -10.84 -18.42 -15.41
CA SER A 219 -11.04 -19.25 -16.58
C SER A 219 -10.22 -18.78 -17.77
N SER A 220 -10.13 -19.62 -18.81
CA SER A 220 -9.39 -19.32 -20.04
C SER A 220 -9.95 -18.14 -20.84
N ASN A 221 -11.23 -17.77 -20.64
CA ASN A 221 -11.84 -16.57 -21.21
C ASN A 221 -11.71 -15.33 -20.30
N GLY A 222 -10.96 -15.41 -19.20
CA GLY A 222 -10.73 -14.29 -18.29
C GLY A 222 -11.93 -13.98 -17.38
N THR A 223 -12.73 -14.99 -17.04
CA THR A 223 -13.84 -14.86 -16.07
C THR A 223 -13.41 -15.44 -14.73
N CYS A 224 -13.76 -14.78 -13.62
CA CYS A 224 -13.59 -15.38 -12.29
C CYS A 224 -14.48 -16.63 -12.18
N ASP A 225 -13.91 -17.74 -11.70
CA ASP A 225 -14.54 -19.07 -11.78
C ASP A 225 -14.51 -19.81 -10.42
N PHE A 226 -14.51 -19.05 -9.32
CA PHE A 226 -14.57 -19.67 -8.00
C PHE A 226 -15.98 -20.19 -7.71
N HIS A 227 -16.07 -21.43 -7.27
CA HIS A 227 -17.31 -22.07 -6.83
C HIS A 227 -17.07 -22.99 -5.64
N ILE A 228 -17.96 -22.95 -4.64
CA ILE A 228 -18.00 -23.95 -3.58
C ILE A 228 -18.48 -25.29 -4.14
N ASP A 229 -17.68 -26.35 -4.00
CA ASP A 229 -18.13 -27.71 -4.32
C ASP A 229 -19.09 -28.21 -3.23
N ARG A 230 -20.39 -28.09 -3.53
CA ARG A 230 -21.48 -28.55 -2.66
C ARG A 230 -21.67 -30.07 -2.66
N SER A 231 -21.04 -30.78 -3.60
CA SER A 231 -21.11 -32.23 -3.69
C SER A 231 -20.07 -32.94 -2.81
N ALA A 232 -19.04 -32.21 -2.37
CA ALA A 232 -18.01 -32.74 -1.48
C ALA A 232 -18.58 -33.18 -0.13
N GLU A 233 -18.19 -34.37 0.34
CA GLU A 233 -18.61 -34.90 1.64
C GLU A 233 -18.16 -34.01 2.83
N THR A 234 -17.13 -33.19 2.62
CA THR A 234 -16.64 -32.23 3.63
C THR A 234 -17.44 -30.93 3.66
N CYS A 235 -18.33 -30.68 2.68
CA CYS A 235 -19.11 -29.45 2.59
C CYS A 235 -20.22 -29.42 3.67
N ARG A 236 -20.13 -28.49 4.63
CA ARG A 236 -21.10 -28.35 5.74
C ARG A 236 -21.90 -27.06 5.67
N THR A 237 -21.21 -25.94 5.87
CA THR A 237 -21.77 -24.59 5.81
C THR A 237 -20.84 -23.76 4.95
N PRO A 238 -21.28 -22.65 4.34
CA PRO A 238 -20.41 -21.82 3.51
C PRO A 238 -19.11 -21.44 4.25
N ARG A 239 -19.22 -21.08 5.54
CA ARG A 239 -18.05 -20.73 6.36
C ARG A 239 -17.15 -21.91 6.72
N ARG A 240 -17.71 -23.12 6.84
CA ARG A 240 -17.00 -24.38 7.19
C ARG A 240 -16.88 -25.24 5.93
N ASN A 241 -16.23 -24.69 4.93
CA ASN A 241 -15.96 -25.32 3.65
C ASN A 241 -14.46 -25.11 3.30
N ASP A 242 -13.86 -26.11 2.65
CA ASP A 242 -12.43 -26.14 2.35
C ASP A 242 -12.05 -25.14 1.24
N ASP A 243 -12.94 -24.89 0.28
CA ASP A 243 -12.76 -23.90 -0.80
C ASP A 243 -12.70 -22.48 -0.21
N ILE A 244 -13.64 -22.16 0.70
CA ILE A 244 -13.63 -20.89 1.43
C ILE A 244 -12.42 -20.76 2.36
N SER A 245 -11.99 -21.86 2.97
CA SER A 245 -10.78 -21.85 3.79
C SER A 245 -9.54 -21.53 2.95
N SER A 246 -9.46 -22.08 1.74
CA SER A 246 -8.38 -21.80 0.78
C SER A 246 -8.39 -20.34 0.31
N ALA A 247 -9.58 -19.80 0.01
CA ALA A 247 -9.75 -18.38 -0.32
C ALA A 247 -9.27 -17.46 0.82
N LEU A 248 -9.67 -17.75 2.05
CA LEU A 248 -9.25 -16.97 3.22
C LEU A 248 -7.73 -17.05 3.46
N ILE A 249 -7.11 -18.21 3.23
CA ILE A 249 -5.65 -18.37 3.31
C ILE A 249 -4.96 -17.45 2.28
N PHE A 250 -5.47 -17.44 1.04
CA PHE A 250 -4.93 -16.58 -0.01
C PHE A 250 -5.07 -15.09 0.33
N PHE A 251 -6.27 -14.60 0.64
CA PHE A 251 -6.48 -13.17 0.94
C PHE A 251 -5.71 -12.72 2.18
N ASN A 252 -5.58 -13.59 3.20
CA ASN A 252 -4.73 -13.30 4.36
C ASN A 252 -3.24 -13.29 4.00
N GLY A 253 -2.81 -14.10 3.04
CA GLY A 253 -1.46 -14.07 2.48
C GLY A 253 -1.17 -12.74 1.79
N MET A 254 -2.07 -12.28 0.92
CA MET A 254 -1.99 -10.97 0.26
C MET A 254 -1.95 -9.81 1.27
N LYS A 255 -2.80 -9.85 2.28
CA LYS A 255 -2.79 -8.86 3.38
C LYS A 255 -1.45 -8.84 4.13
N LYS A 256 -0.94 -10.01 4.54
CA LYS A 256 0.36 -10.09 5.24
C LYS A 256 1.51 -9.62 4.38
N TRP A 257 1.44 -9.89 3.07
CA TRP A 257 2.43 -9.41 2.12
C TRP A 257 2.42 -7.89 2.03
N SER A 258 1.24 -7.26 1.87
CA SER A 258 1.15 -5.80 1.81
C SER A 258 1.56 -5.12 3.12
N GLU A 259 1.19 -5.69 4.28
CA GLU A 259 1.65 -5.23 5.60
C GLU A 259 3.17 -5.26 5.73
N LYS A 260 3.83 -6.32 5.25
CA LYS A 260 5.30 -6.44 5.27
C LYS A 260 5.98 -5.46 4.32
N VAL A 261 5.43 -5.27 3.11
CA VAL A 261 5.96 -4.28 2.16
C VAL A 261 5.82 -2.87 2.73
N SER A 262 4.67 -2.53 3.32
CA SER A 262 4.48 -1.26 4.01
C SER A 262 5.46 -1.09 5.17
N ALA A 263 5.64 -2.12 5.99
CA ALA A 263 6.59 -2.09 7.10
C ALA A 263 8.05 -1.88 6.63
N PHE A 264 8.45 -2.45 5.49
CA PHE A 264 9.77 -2.20 4.89
C PHE A 264 9.98 -0.70 4.62
N PHE A 265 9.04 -0.04 3.93
CA PHE A 265 9.18 1.39 3.64
C PHE A 265 9.13 2.27 4.91
N VAL A 266 8.27 1.94 5.86
CA VAL A 266 8.04 2.78 7.04
C VAL A 266 9.13 2.59 8.10
N LYS A 267 9.52 1.34 8.37
CA LYS A 267 10.50 1.04 9.44
C LYS A 267 11.92 1.01 8.89
N ASP A 268 12.16 0.24 7.84
CA ASP A 268 13.53 0.00 7.37
C ASP A 268 14.04 1.22 6.59
N VAL A 269 13.22 1.80 5.71
CA VAL A 269 13.63 2.97 4.91
C VAL A 269 13.43 4.29 5.67
N GLU A 270 12.22 4.61 6.12
CA GLU A 270 11.98 5.90 6.78
C GLU A 270 12.65 6.00 8.15
N ASP A 271 12.38 5.06 9.07
CA ASP A 271 12.86 5.19 10.45
C ASP A 271 14.37 4.91 10.59
N GLU A 272 14.90 3.86 9.97
CA GLU A 272 16.32 3.50 10.11
C GLU A 272 17.22 4.29 9.15
N VAL A 273 16.91 4.31 7.85
CA VAL A 273 17.75 4.97 6.84
C VAL A 273 17.60 6.50 6.89
N ILE A 274 16.38 7.03 6.79
CA ILE A 274 16.17 8.49 6.69
C ILE A 274 16.26 9.16 8.07
N LEU A 275 15.56 8.65 9.09
CA LEU A 275 15.52 9.30 10.40
C LEU A 275 16.67 8.87 11.32
N GLY A 276 17.09 7.60 11.27
CA GLY A 276 18.14 7.04 12.12
C GLY A 276 19.50 7.67 11.87
N THR A 277 19.88 7.86 10.61
CA THR A 277 21.12 8.56 10.22
C THR A 277 21.14 10.04 10.64
N ASN A 278 19.98 10.65 10.85
CA ASN A 278 19.83 12.04 11.28
C ASN A 278 19.83 12.26 12.82
N ARG A 279 19.92 11.20 13.64
CA ARG A 279 19.76 11.29 15.11
C ARG A 279 20.99 11.79 15.89
N GLY A 280 22.17 11.91 15.26
CA GLY A 280 23.41 12.27 15.96
C GLY A 280 23.76 13.75 15.93
N ASN A 281 23.72 14.37 14.76
CA ASN A 281 24.13 15.76 14.52
C ASN A 281 23.51 16.19 13.20
N GLN A 282 22.34 16.83 13.24
CA GLN A 282 21.76 17.40 12.02
C GLN A 282 22.76 18.43 11.48
N PRO A 283 23.09 18.39 10.18
CA PRO A 283 24.06 19.32 9.62
C PRO A 283 23.57 20.75 9.84
N PRO A 284 24.45 21.68 10.21
CA PRO A 284 24.11 23.10 10.33
C PRO A 284 23.49 23.68 9.06
N SER A 285 23.83 23.11 7.90
CA SER A 285 23.34 23.50 6.58
C SER A 285 22.01 22.84 6.18
N ALA A 286 21.51 21.86 6.93
CA ALA A 286 20.22 21.25 6.64
C ALA A 286 19.11 22.21 7.06
N GLU A 287 18.45 22.85 6.08
CA GLU A 287 17.19 23.52 6.36
C GLU A 287 16.21 22.52 7.01
N PRO A 288 15.34 22.96 7.93
CA PRO A 288 14.23 22.16 8.38
C PRO A 288 13.22 22.04 7.22
N GLU A 289 13.57 21.29 6.18
CA GLU A 289 12.58 20.82 5.22
C GLU A 289 11.52 20.06 6.03
N ALA A 290 10.25 20.37 5.78
CA ALA A 290 9.15 19.66 6.40
C ALA A 290 9.38 18.16 6.12
N ARG A 291 9.76 17.41 7.16
CA ARG A 291 10.11 15.99 7.03
C ARG A 291 8.85 15.27 6.59
N VAL A 292 8.74 14.97 5.32
CA VAL A 292 7.59 14.24 4.81
C VAL A 292 7.70 12.82 5.35
N ARG A 293 6.67 12.40 6.08
CA ARG A 293 6.63 11.09 6.73
C ARG A 293 5.82 10.11 5.88
N LEU A 294 6.22 8.84 5.84
CA LEU A 294 5.45 7.80 5.14
C LEU A 294 4.33 7.24 6.02
N HIS A 295 4.51 7.27 7.35
CA HIS A 295 3.52 6.83 8.34
C HIS A 295 2.05 7.29 8.12
N PRO A 296 1.77 8.54 7.68
CA PRO A 296 0.40 8.99 7.44
C PRO A 296 -0.27 8.39 6.18
N ILE A 297 0.48 7.68 5.34
CA ILE A 297 -0.08 7.01 4.16
C ILE A 297 -0.86 5.77 4.62
N THR A 298 -2.19 5.88 4.60
CA THR A 298 -3.12 4.81 4.96
C THR A 298 -4.01 4.43 3.77
N ASP A 299 -4.66 3.27 3.84
CA ASP A 299 -5.71 2.83 2.91
C ASP A 299 -7.09 3.48 3.19
N GLU A 300 -7.17 4.39 4.17
CA GLU A 300 -8.41 5.09 4.50
C GLU A 300 -8.94 5.87 3.29
N GLY A 301 -10.23 5.68 3.00
CA GLY A 301 -10.92 6.28 1.86
C GLY A 301 -10.88 5.47 0.57
N VAL A 302 -10.13 4.36 0.51
CA VAL A 302 -10.22 3.40 -0.60
C VAL A 302 -11.45 2.54 -0.41
N PHE A 303 -12.31 2.47 -1.43
CA PHE A 303 -13.54 1.69 -1.41
C PHE A 303 -13.24 0.20 -1.61
N VAL A 304 -13.88 -0.66 -0.81
CA VAL A 304 -13.73 -2.13 -0.90
C VAL A 304 -15.03 -2.73 -1.46
N PRO A 305 -15.01 -3.41 -2.62
CA PRO A 305 -16.22 -3.84 -3.32
C PRO A 305 -16.82 -5.13 -2.76
N VAL A 306 -16.13 -5.82 -1.84
CA VAL A 306 -16.57 -7.09 -1.26
C VAL A 306 -17.58 -6.85 -0.14
N LEU A 307 -18.84 -6.66 -0.52
CA LEU A 307 -19.91 -6.26 0.39
C LEU A 307 -21.00 -7.33 0.52
N PRO A 308 -21.29 -7.84 1.74
CA PRO A 308 -22.23 -8.93 1.99
C PRO A 308 -23.68 -8.44 1.96
N LEU A 309 -24.12 -7.98 0.79
CA LEU A 309 -25.40 -7.34 0.58
C LEU A 309 -26.36 -8.24 -0.18
N PHE A 310 -27.63 -8.12 0.17
CA PHE A 310 -28.76 -8.66 -0.58
C PHE A 310 -29.70 -7.54 -0.98
N GLU A 311 -30.48 -7.78 -2.02
CA GLU A 311 -31.55 -6.88 -2.44
C GLU A 311 -32.76 -7.69 -2.90
N ASN A 312 -33.91 -7.41 -2.31
CA ASN A 312 -35.18 -7.91 -2.82
C ASN A 312 -35.63 -7.07 -4.02
N LYS A 313 -35.48 -7.66 -5.21
CA LYS A 313 -35.81 -7.01 -6.50
C LYS A 313 -37.30 -6.73 -6.68
N GLU A 314 -38.19 -7.32 -5.89
CA GLU A 314 -39.63 -7.04 -5.94
C GLU A 314 -39.98 -5.62 -5.44
N PHE A 315 -39.17 -5.04 -4.53
CA PHE A 315 -39.38 -3.67 -4.04
C PHE A 315 -38.87 -2.58 -5.00
N GLY A 316 -38.03 -2.93 -5.98
CA GLY A 316 -37.43 -1.99 -6.94
C GLY A 316 -38.10 -1.95 -8.33
N ALA A 317 -38.97 -2.91 -8.63
CA ALA A 317 -39.52 -3.13 -9.98
C ALA A 317 -40.62 -2.13 -10.41
N GLU A 318 -41.07 -1.21 -9.53
CA GLU A 318 -42.08 -0.20 -9.88
C GLU A 318 -41.50 1.04 -10.57
N ALA A 319 -40.19 1.25 -10.53
CA ALA A 319 -39.53 2.27 -11.35
C ALA A 319 -39.09 1.62 -12.66
N GLY A 320 -39.53 2.15 -13.81
CA GLY A 320 -39.11 1.68 -15.14
C GLY A 320 -37.61 1.89 -15.36
N GLN A 321 -36.80 0.99 -14.81
CA GLN A 321 -35.35 1.07 -14.78
C GLN A 321 -34.78 0.78 -16.17
N GLU A 322 -33.91 1.67 -16.62
CA GLU A 322 -32.89 1.35 -17.62
C GLU A 322 -32.07 0.18 -17.05
N ASP A 323 -31.96 -0.89 -17.82
CA ASP A 323 -31.16 -2.05 -17.47
C ASP A 323 -29.70 -1.55 -17.34
N PRO A 324 -29.02 -1.75 -16.19
CA PRO A 324 -27.61 -1.36 -16.04
C PRO A 324 -26.68 -2.12 -17.00
N SER A 325 -27.21 -3.00 -17.86
CA SER A 325 -26.54 -3.56 -19.04
C SER A 325 -26.04 -2.50 -20.04
N ASP A 326 -26.58 -1.27 -20.03
CA ASP A 326 -26.07 -0.14 -20.84
C ASP A 326 -24.90 0.62 -20.17
N PHE A 327 -24.48 0.22 -18.96
CA PHE A 327 -23.34 0.82 -18.30
C PHE A 327 -22.03 0.31 -18.94
N GLU A 328 -21.46 1.10 -19.86
CA GLU A 328 -20.08 0.90 -20.29
C GLU A 328 -19.12 1.27 -19.15
N PRO A 329 -18.35 0.31 -18.61
CA PRO A 329 -17.41 0.61 -17.55
C PRO A 329 -16.38 1.60 -18.07
N LYS A 330 -16.19 2.70 -17.33
CA LYS A 330 -15.21 3.75 -17.66
C LYS A 330 -13.79 3.19 -17.80
N TYR A 331 -13.50 2.06 -17.15
CA TYR A 331 -12.22 1.37 -17.21
C TYR A 331 -12.44 -0.10 -17.60
N PRO A 332 -11.70 -0.63 -18.60
CA PRO A 332 -11.79 -2.04 -18.93
C PRO A 332 -11.21 -2.87 -17.77
N ALA A 333 -12.01 -3.80 -17.24
CA ALA A 333 -11.55 -4.73 -16.21
C ALA A 333 -10.64 -5.80 -16.83
N LEU A 334 -9.60 -6.24 -16.08
CA LEU A 334 -8.74 -7.36 -16.49
C LEU A 334 -9.49 -8.70 -16.57
N VAL A 335 -10.55 -8.84 -15.77
CA VAL A 335 -11.38 -10.03 -15.69
C VAL A 335 -12.86 -9.67 -15.67
N SER A 336 -13.69 -10.61 -16.09
CA SER A 336 -15.15 -10.56 -15.95
C SER A 336 -15.61 -11.38 -14.74
N LEU A 337 -16.79 -11.06 -14.22
CA LEU A 337 -17.43 -11.85 -13.17
C LEU A 337 -18.47 -12.80 -13.79
N PRO A 338 -18.74 -13.96 -13.16
CA PRO A 338 -19.75 -14.89 -13.64
C PRO A 338 -21.15 -14.33 -13.40
N GLU A 339 -22.11 -14.66 -14.26
CA GLU A 339 -23.49 -14.16 -14.14
C GLU A 339 -24.23 -14.73 -12.92
N TRP A 340 -24.75 -13.83 -12.07
CA TRP A 340 -25.65 -14.17 -10.97
C TRP A 340 -27.02 -13.49 -11.19
N ASN A 341 -27.96 -14.22 -11.78
CA ASN A 341 -29.29 -13.70 -12.10
C ASN A 341 -30.36 -14.05 -11.05
N LYS A 342 -29.95 -14.54 -9.87
CA LYS A 342 -30.88 -15.00 -8.83
C LYS A 342 -30.97 -13.98 -7.69
N SER A 343 -32.16 -13.41 -7.49
CA SER A 343 -32.52 -12.75 -6.23
C SER A 343 -32.30 -13.74 -5.08
N PRO A 344 -31.73 -13.32 -3.94
CA PRO A 344 -31.53 -11.94 -3.50
C PRO A 344 -30.13 -11.35 -3.78
N LEU A 345 -29.32 -12.00 -4.63
CA LEU A 345 -27.99 -11.47 -5.00
C LEU A 345 -28.11 -10.22 -5.88
N LEU A 346 -27.15 -9.31 -5.68
CA LEU A 346 -26.91 -8.19 -6.59
C LEU A 346 -26.48 -8.72 -7.96
N SER A 347 -26.75 -7.94 -9.00
CA SER A 347 -26.37 -8.30 -10.36
C SER A 347 -24.86 -8.09 -10.58
N VAL A 348 -24.31 -8.72 -11.63
CA VAL A 348 -22.92 -8.46 -12.05
C VAL A 348 -22.69 -7.00 -12.41
N ALA A 349 -23.68 -6.34 -13.01
CA ALA A 349 -23.58 -4.92 -13.36
C ALA A 349 -23.34 -4.06 -12.11
N ASP A 350 -24.00 -4.38 -11.00
CA ASP A 350 -23.83 -3.69 -9.72
C ASP A 350 -22.41 -3.85 -9.18
N VAL A 351 -21.86 -5.08 -9.26
CA VAL A 351 -20.50 -5.34 -8.82
C VAL A 351 -19.48 -4.65 -9.71
N ASN A 352 -19.73 -4.56 -11.03
CA ASN A 352 -18.87 -3.79 -11.92
C ASN A 352 -18.85 -2.30 -11.55
N LEU A 353 -19.98 -1.74 -11.08
CA LEU A 353 -20.01 -0.39 -10.53
C LEU A 353 -19.14 -0.28 -9.26
N PHE A 354 -19.20 -1.26 -8.37
CA PHE A 354 -18.38 -1.31 -7.17
C PHE A 354 -16.88 -1.41 -7.47
N LEU A 355 -16.49 -2.26 -8.42
CA LEU A 355 -15.10 -2.40 -8.87
C LEU A 355 -14.58 -1.12 -9.54
N ASN A 356 -15.43 -0.41 -10.28
CA ASN A 356 -15.07 0.90 -10.83
C ASN A 356 -14.86 1.94 -9.73
N GLU A 357 -15.66 1.91 -8.66
CA GLU A 357 -15.46 2.79 -7.50
C GLU A 357 -14.18 2.46 -6.73
N GLU A 358 -13.86 1.17 -6.55
CA GLU A 358 -12.57 0.74 -5.98
C GLU A 358 -11.41 1.35 -6.77
N ARG A 359 -11.41 1.19 -8.10
CA ARG A 359 -10.38 1.77 -8.97
C ARG A 359 -10.32 3.29 -8.86
N ARG A 360 -11.47 3.96 -8.94
CA ARG A 360 -11.56 5.43 -8.86
C ARG A 360 -10.99 5.95 -7.55
N SER A 361 -11.37 5.34 -6.42
CA SER A 361 -10.91 5.75 -5.09
C SER A 361 -9.44 5.42 -4.85
N LEU A 362 -8.93 4.32 -5.41
CA LEU A 362 -7.50 3.98 -5.41
C LEU A 362 -6.68 5.01 -6.21
N ASP A 363 -7.10 5.32 -7.43
CA ASP A 363 -6.44 6.32 -8.29
C ASP A 363 -6.43 7.71 -7.62
N GLU A 364 -7.55 8.11 -7.02
CA GLU A 364 -7.65 9.37 -6.27
C GLU A 364 -6.68 9.39 -5.09
N LYS A 365 -6.54 8.27 -4.36
CA LYS A 365 -5.61 8.16 -3.24
C LYS A 365 -4.16 8.27 -3.70
N VAL A 366 -3.79 7.57 -4.77
CA VAL A 366 -2.45 7.65 -5.37
C VAL A 366 -2.16 9.07 -5.86
N HIS A 367 -3.13 9.73 -6.50
CA HIS A 367 -2.99 11.11 -6.95
C HIS A 367 -2.74 12.07 -5.78
N LYS A 368 -3.53 11.98 -4.70
CA LYS A 368 -3.30 12.78 -3.48
C LYS A 368 -1.91 12.55 -2.90
N ILE A 369 -1.44 11.30 -2.85
CA ILE A 369 -0.06 11.01 -2.41
C ILE A 369 0.95 11.73 -3.30
N ASN A 370 0.80 11.69 -4.63
CA ASN A 370 1.71 12.39 -5.53
C ASN A 370 1.68 13.92 -5.36
N GLU A 371 0.54 14.51 -4.97
CA GLU A 371 0.47 15.94 -4.61
C GLU A 371 1.25 16.28 -3.33
N PHE A 372 1.22 15.39 -2.32
CA PHE A 372 2.00 15.55 -1.09
C PHE A 372 3.48 15.23 -1.25
N PHE A 373 3.82 14.37 -2.22
CA PHE A 373 5.18 13.93 -2.54
C PHE A 373 5.51 14.24 -4.02
N PRO A 374 5.58 15.52 -4.41
CA PRO A 374 5.83 15.88 -5.80
C PRO A 374 7.21 15.40 -6.22
N SER A 375 7.32 14.89 -7.45
CA SER A 375 8.61 14.62 -8.07
C SER A 375 9.41 15.91 -8.12
N LYS A 376 10.63 15.92 -7.54
CA LYS A 376 11.62 16.94 -7.87
C LYS A 376 12.06 16.65 -9.31
N ASP A 377 11.58 17.45 -10.26
CA ASP A 377 11.98 17.41 -11.68
C ASP A 377 13.50 17.47 -11.87
#